data_AF-A0A7S3FZP6-F1
#
_entry.id   AF-A0A7S3FZP6-F1
#
_cell.length_a   1.000
_cell.length_b   1.000
_cell.length_c   1.000
_cell.angle_alpha   90.00
_cell.angle_beta   90.00
_cell.angle_gamma   90.00
#
_symmetry.space_group_name_H-M   'P 1'
#
loop_
_entity.id
_entity.type
_entity.pdbx_description
1 polymer ?
#
loop_
_entity_poly.entity_id
_entity_poly.type
_entity_poly.pdbx_seq_one_letter_code
_entity_poly.pdbx_strand_id
1 'polypeptide(L)'
;ASQFYFYKVPRVSAIKPHQGPKDGESTVHVWGENFVDFGEDTLCSFGVSAVKAKIHSPNYMTCKTPRSDVVQRAMPFAVSLNGQQMTKDRIDYWYYNDPQVTLIDPNLGPETGG
;
A
#
# COMPACT_ATOMS: atom_id res chain seq x y z
N ALA A 1 -32.39 -4.53 7.27
CA ALA A 1 -32.30 -5.31 6.02
C ALA A 1 -30.90 -5.17 5.46
N SER A 2 -30.22 -6.26 5.10
CA SER A 2 -28.92 -6.20 4.42
C SER A 2 -29.14 -5.84 2.96
N GLN A 3 -28.61 -4.68 2.52
CA GLN A 3 -28.68 -4.24 1.14
C GLN A 3 -27.51 -4.81 0.35
N PHE A 4 -27.78 -5.44 -0.79
CA PHE A 4 -26.75 -5.91 -1.72
C PHE A 4 -26.49 -4.86 -2.80
N TYR A 5 -25.21 -4.59 -3.06
CA TYR A 5 -24.77 -3.68 -4.12
C TYR A 5 -24.02 -4.48 -5.18
N PHE A 6 -24.35 -4.23 -6.44
CA PHE A 6 -23.65 -4.80 -7.58
C PHE A 6 -22.63 -3.80 -8.11
N TYR A 7 -21.39 -4.25 -8.31
CA TYR A 7 -20.30 -3.44 -8.84
C TYR A 7 -19.46 -4.24 -9.85
N LYS A 8 -18.76 -3.52 -10.72
CA LYS A 8 -17.82 -4.14 -11.66
C LYS A 8 -16.60 -4.63 -10.89
N VAL A 9 -16.03 -5.76 -11.32
CA VAL A 9 -14.82 -6.31 -10.69
C VAL A 9 -13.69 -5.25 -10.75
N PRO A 10 -13.08 -4.89 -9.61
CA PRO A 10 -11.96 -3.97 -9.58
C PRO A 10 -10.76 -4.57 -10.30
N ARG A 11 -9.94 -3.74 -10.92
CA ARG A 11 -8.67 -4.15 -11.52
C ARG A 11 -7.58 -3.19 -11.11
N VAL A 12 -6.42 -3.71 -10.72
CA VAL A 12 -5.24 -2.91 -10.40
C VAL A 12 -4.27 -2.96 -11.58
N SER A 13 -3.86 -1.79 -12.07
CA SER A 13 -2.91 -1.69 -13.18
C SER A 13 -1.49 -1.39 -12.71
N ALA A 14 -1.33 -0.60 -11.65
CA ALA A 14 -0.02 -0.22 -11.12
C ALA A 14 -0.06 0.25 -9.67
N ILE A 15 1.07 0.13 -8.97
CA ILE A 15 1.31 0.74 -7.66
C ILE A 15 2.63 1.51 -7.61
N LYS A 16 2.70 2.59 -6.84
CA LYS A 16 3.94 3.33 -6.52
C LYS A 16 3.91 3.91 -5.09
N PRO A 17 5.01 3.85 -4.34
CA PRO A 17 6.21 3.06 -4.62
C PRO A 17 5.88 1.56 -4.60
N HIS A 18 6.75 0.74 -5.21
CA HIS A 18 6.63 -0.73 -5.23
C HIS A 18 7.39 -1.39 -4.07
N GLN A 19 7.96 -0.58 -3.19
CA GLN A 19 8.72 -1.01 -2.03
C GLN A 19 8.68 0.04 -0.93
N GLY A 20 8.93 -0.38 0.32
CA GLY A 20 8.98 0.51 1.48
C GLY A 20 9.57 -0.16 2.72
N PRO A 21 9.75 0.61 3.80
CA PRO A 21 10.28 0.13 5.06
C PRO A 21 9.36 -0.90 5.71
N LYS A 22 9.98 -1.87 6.38
CA LYS A 22 9.29 -2.95 7.09
C LYS A 22 8.39 -2.45 8.22
N ASP A 23 8.67 -1.27 8.77
CA ASP A 23 7.89 -0.67 9.85
C ASP A 23 6.54 -0.12 9.37
N GLY A 24 6.32 -0.03 8.04
CA GLY A 24 5.04 0.32 7.43
C GLY A 24 4.86 1.83 7.22
N GLU A 25 3.61 2.29 7.32
CA GLU A 25 3.15 3.68 7.20
C GLU A 25 3.45 4.39 5.86
N SER A 26 4.03 3.68 4.91
CA SER A 26 4.31 4.22 3.58
C SER A 26 3.03 4.34 2.78
N THR A 27 2.79 5.51 2.19
CA THR A 27 1.64 5.73 1.32
C THR A 27 1.92 5.15 -0.06
N VAL A 28 1.17 4.11 -0.40
CA VAL A 28 1.15 3.48 -1.72
C VAL A 28 0.01 4.05 -2.53
N HIS A 29 0.36 4.61 -3.67
CA HIS A 29 -0.52 5.07 -4.72
C HIS A 29 -0.88 3.90 -5.62
N VAL A 30 -2.17 3.73 -5.91
CA VAL A 30 -2.72 2.59 -6.63
C VAL A 30 -3.57 3.10 -7.79
N TRP A 31 -3.25 2.67 -9.00
CA TRP A 31 -4.02 2.98 -10.21
C TRP A 31 -4.72 1.74 -10.73
N GLY A 32 -5.88 1.94 -11.35
CA GLY A 32 -6.69 0.84 -11.83
C GLY A 32 -8.03 1.29 -12.39
N GLU A 33 -9.03 0.42 -12.27
CA GLU A 33 -10.37 0.62 -12.78
C GLU A 33 -11.42 0.06 -11.81
N ASN A 34 -12.63 0.64 -11.86
CA ASN A 34 -13.80 0.22 -11.09
C ASN A 34 -13.62 0.30 -9.57
N PHE A 35 -12.85 1.28 -9.09
CA PHE A 35 -12.75 1.55 -7.66
C PHE A 35 -14.01 2.25 -7.15
N VAL A 36 -14.63 1.66 -6.14
CA VAL A 36 -15.85 2.18 -5.51
C VAL A 36 -15.63 2.16 -4.00
N ASP A 37 -15.96 3.26 -3.34
CA ASP A 37 -15.81 3.36 -1.88
C ASP A 37 -17.02 2.70 -1.20
N PHE A 38 -16.80 1.55 -0.59
CA PHE A 38 -17.76 0.88 0.29
C PHE A 38 -17.38 1.01 1.78
N GLY A 39 -16.53 1.97 2.13
CA GLY A 39 -16.13 2.24 3.50
C GLY A 39 -15.13 1.22 4.04
N GLU A 40 -15.43 0.63 5.21
CA GLU A 40 -14.53 -0.28 5.93
C GLU A 40 -14.20 -1.57 5.16
N ASP A 41 -15.05 -1.97 4.21
CA ASP A 41 -14.85 -3.18 3.41
C ASP A 41 -13.88 -2.98 2.23
N THR A 42 -13.45 -1.74 1.98
CA THR A 42 -12.49 -1.39 0.91
C THR A 42 -11.07 -1.51 1.43
N LEU A 43 -10.37 -2.57 1.03
CA LEU A 43 -9.08 -2.97 1.59
C LEU A 43 -7.99 -3.09 0.52
N CYS A 44 -6.77 -2.69 0.87
CA CYS A 44 -5.54 -3.12 0.21
C CYS A 44 -4.92 -4.26 1.01
N SER A 45 -4.52 -5.34 0.33
CA SER A 45 -3.80 -6.46 0.92
C SER A 45 -2.34 -6.45 0.49
N PHE A 46 -1.44 -6.63 1.46
CA PHE A 46 0.00 -6.81 1.30
C PHE A 46 0.35 -8.21 1.82
N GLY A 47 0.14 -9.23 0.96
CA GLY A 47 0.18 -10.63 1.33
C GLY A 47 -0.97 -11.02 2.26
N VAL A 48 -0.66 -11.27 3.54
CA VAL A 48 -1.65 -11.68 4.56
C VAL A 48 -2.22 -10.49 5.36
N SER A 49 -1.59 -9.32 5.26
CA SER A 49 -1.98 -8.13 6.01
C SER A 49 -2.86 -7.22 5.16
N ALA A 50 -4.05 -6.91 5.65
CA ALA A 50 -4.97 -5.98 4.98
C ALA A 50 -5.07 -4.65 5.73
N VAL A 51 -5.22 -3.57 4.98
CA VAL A 51 -5.34 -2.19 5.47
C VAL A 51 -6.46 -1.48 4.71
N LYS A 52 -7.08 -0.49 5.34
CA LYS A 52 -8.11 0.31 4.71
C LYS A 52 -7.56 1.09 3.51
N ALA A 53 -8.27 1.02 2.40
CA ALA A 53 -8.00 1.85 1.23
C ALA A 53 -8.73 3.19 1.33
N LYS A 54 -8.10 4.25 0.82
CA LYS A 54 -8.72 5.55 0.61
C LYS A 54 -8.93 5.75 -0.88
N ILE A 55 -10.18 5.62 -1.33
CA ILE A 55 -10.57 5.87 -2.71
C ILE A 55 -10.58 7.37 -2.97
N HIS A 56 -9.98 7.80 -4.09
CA HIS A 56 -10.02 9.20 -4.54
C HIS A 56 -10.85 9.36 -5.81
N SER A 57 -10.83 8.35 -6.69
CA SER A 57 -11.61 8.29 -7.91
C SER A 57 -11.78 6.84 -8.38
N PRO A 58 -12.63 6.56 -9.39
CA PRO A 58 -12.82 5.21 -9.92
C PRO A 58 -11.57 4.53 -10.50
N ASN A 59 -10.47 5.28 -10.67
CA ASN A 59 -9.21 4.80 -11.24
C ASN A 59 -7.99 5.07 -10.34
N TYR A 60 -8.18 5.60 -9.13
CA TYR A 60 -7.09 5.95 -8.25
C TYR A 60 -7.47 5.87 -6.75
N MET A 61 -6.61 5.22 -5.97
CA MET A 61 -6.72 5.11 -4.52
C MET A 61 -5.35 5.16 -3.85
N THR A 62 -5.33 5.29 -2.52
CA THR A 62 -4.11 5.21 -1.71
C THR A 62 -4.30 4.28 -0.52
N CYS A 63 -3.22 3.59 -0.13
CA CYS A 63 -3.19 2.71 1.02
C CYS A 63 -1.92 2.94 1.84
N LYS A 64 -2.01 2.88 3.17
CA LYS A 64 -0.84 2.92 4.04
C LYS A 64 -0.34 1.51 4.31
N THR A 65 0.93 1.23 4.08
CA THR A 65 1.46 -0.11 4.28
C THR A 65 1.42 -0.53 5.75
N PRO A 66 1.04 -1.78 6.07
CA PRO A 66 1.17 -2.31 7.40
C PRO A 66 2.64 -2.61 7.72
N ARG A 67 2.97 -2.73 9.00
CA ARG A 67 4.22 -3.34 9.45
C ARG A 67 4.30 -4.79 8.94
N SER A 68 5.50 -5.21 8.55
CA SER A 68 5.82 -6.57 8.10
C SER A 68 7.11 -7.06 8.74
N ASP A 69 7.12 -8.28 9.27
CA ASP A 69 8.37 -8.93 9.68
C ASP A 69 9.05 -9.66 8.49
N VAL A 70 8.38 -9.75 7.34
CA VAL A 70 8.92 -10.29 6.09
C VAL A 70 9.63 -9.16 5.32
N VAL A 71 10.90 -9.36 5.01
CA VAL A 71 11.73 -8.47 4.17
C VAL A 71 12.39 -9.26 3.05
N GLN A 72 12.83 -8.57 1.99
CA GLN A 72 13.55 -9.17 0.85
C GLN A 72 12.78 -10.29 0.12
N ARG A 73 11.45 -10.27 0.22
CA ARG A 73 10.54 -11.20 -0.45
C ARG A 73 9.38 -10.42 -1.07
N ALA A 74 8.96 -10.82 -2.26
CA ALA A 74 7.78 -10.27 -2.91
C ALA A 74 6.53 -10.62 -2.10
N MET A 75 5.75 -9.60 -1.76
CA MET A 75 4.43 -9.73 -1.12
C MET A 75 3.35 -9.43 -2.16
N PRO A 76 2.45 -10.38 -2.46
CA PRO A 76 1.37 -10.15 -3.41
C PRO A 76 0.50 -8.97 -2.95
N PHE A 77 0.29 -8.01 -3.84
CA PHE A 77 -0.62 -6.89 -3.61
C PHE A 77 -1.98 -7.17 -4.26
N ALA A 78 -3.06 -6.93 -3.52
CA ALA A 78 -4.41 -7.05 -4.04
C ALA A 78 -5.35 -6.00 -3.42
N VAL A 79 -6.50 -5.79 -4.05
CA VAL A 79 -7.57 -4.92 -3.56
C VAL A 79 -8.83 -5.74 -3.34
N SER A 80 -9.56 -5.45 -2.27
CA SER A 80 -10.94 -5.90 -2.06
C SER A 80 -11.87 -4.71 -1.90
N LEU A 81 -13.08 -4.80 -2.44
CA LEU A 81 -14.13 -3.79 -2.25
C LEU A 81 -15.21 -4.25 -1.25
N ASN A 82 -15.19 -5.52 -0.83
CA ASN A 82 -16.20 -6.14 0.03
C ASN A 82 -15.59 -6.94 1.18
N GLY A 83 -14.30 -6.73 1.48
CA GLY A 83 -13.54 -7.45 2.49
C GLY A 83 -13.33 -8.95 2.23
N GLN A 84 -13.80 -9.51 1.11
CA GLN A 84 -13.81 -10.95 0.86
C GLN A 84 -13.10 -11.32 -0.44
N GLN A 85 -13.54 -10.73 -1.56
CA GLN A 85 -12.99 -11.04 -2.86
C GLN A 85 -11.82 -10.11 -3.16
N MET A 86 -10.67 -10.72 -3.48
CA MET A 86 -9.46 -10.01 -3.87
C MET A 86 -9.33 -9.91 -5.39
N THR A 87 -8.72 -8.84 -5.88
CA THR A 87 -8.21 -8.77 -7.26
C THR A 87 -7.17 -9.87 -7.52
N LYS A 88 -6.97 -10.20 -8.79
CA LYS A 88 -6.06 -11.27 -9.24
C LYS A 88 -4.90 -10.75 -10.10
N ASP A 89 -4.72 -9.43 -10.14
CA ASP A 89 -3.62 -8.79 -10.85
C ASP A 89 -2.29 -9.22 -10.20
N ARG A 90 -1.28 -9.50 -11.02
CA ARG A 90 0.03 -9.95 -10.54
C ARG A 90 0.92 -8.75 -10.26
N ILE A 91 0.71 -8.14 -9.09
CA ILE A 91 1.49 -6.99 -8.61
C ILE A 91 2.09 -7.37 -7.26
N ASP A 92 3.37 -7.07 -7.08
CA ASP A 92 4.07 -7.32 -5.83
C ASP A 92 4.50 -6.01 -5.17
N TYR A 93 4.56 -6.04 -3.84
CA TYR A 93 5.17 -5.02 -3.00
C TYR A 93 6.34 -5.62 -2.21
N TRP A 94 7.40 -4.85 -2.00
CA TRP A 94 8.61 -5.32 -1.33
C TRP A 94 8.93 -4.52 -0.07
N TYR A 95 9.15 -5.23 1.03
CA TYR A 95 9.60 -4.62 2.27
C TYR A 95 11.13 -4.69 2.38
N TYR A 96 11.73 -3.58 2.84
CA TYR A 96 13.15 -3.48 3.16
C TYR A 96 13.37 -3.04 4.62
N ASN A 97 14.55 -3.31 5.18
CA ASN A 97 14.92 -2.82 6.50
C ASN A 97 15.22 -1.32 6.45
N ASP A 98 14.77 -0.56 7.46
CA ASP A 98 15.10 0.86 7.55
C ASP A 98 16.61 1.11 7.49
N PRO A 99 17.04 2.16 6.76
CA PRO A 99 18.44 2.53 6.73
C PRO A 99 18.91 2.88 8.14
N GLN A 100 20.02 2.27 8.56
CA GLN A 100 20.67 2.58 9.83
C GLN A 100 21.72 3.66 9.60
N VAL A 101 21.64 4.77 10.33
CA VAL A 101 22.72 5.77 10.37
C VAL A 101 23.79 5.27 11.33
N THR A 102 24.95 4.90 10.81
CA THR A 102 26.04 4.33 11.62
C THR A 102 27.12 5.33 11.99
N LEU A 103 27.37 6.34 11.15
CA LEU A 103 28.38 7.36 11.38
C LEU A 103 27.99 8.65 10.65
N ILE A 104 28.20 9.78 11.31
CA ILE A 104 28.18 11.11 10.69
C ILE A 104 29.57 11.69 10.92
N ASP A 105 30.33 11.93 9.85
CA ASP A 105 31.68 12.47 9.89
C ASP A 105 31.92 13.41 8.68
N PRO A 106 32.35 14.67 8.90
CA PRO A 106 32.55 15.31 10.19
C PRO A 106 31.24 15.53 10.94
N ASN A 107 31.28 15.45 12.27
CA ASN A 107 30.14 15.77 13.14
C ASN A 107 30.00 17.28 13.43
N LEU A 108 30.62 18.12 12.59
CA LEU A 108 30.77 19.57 12.77
C LEU A 108 30.48 20.27 11.44
N GLY A 109 29.80 21.42 11.50
CA GLY A 109 29.57 22.30 10.34
C GLY A 109 29.40 23.77 10.76
N PRO A 110 29.46 24.72 9.82
CA PRO A 110 29.24 26.15 10.11
C PRO A 110 27.85 26.41 10.68
N GLU A 111 27.70 27.41 11.54
CA GLU A 111 26.39 27.84 12.07
C GLU A 111 25.40 28.24 10.96
N THR A 112 25.91 28.71 9.82
CA THR A 112 25.10 29.09 8.66
C THR A 112 24.64 27.90 7.82
N GLY A 113 25.10 26.68 8.13
CA GLY A 113 24.82 25.50 7.30
C GLY A 113 25.43 25.60 5.90
N GLY A 114 24.80 24.91 4.94
CA GLY A 114 25.13 24.91 3.51
C GLY A 114 23.91 25.23 2.65
#